data_AF-A0A9D8L3F9-F1
#
_entry.id   AF-A0A9D8L3F9-F1
#
_cell.length_a   1.000
_cell.length_b   1.000
_cell.length_c   1.000
_cell.angle_alpha   90.00
_cell.angle_beta   90.00
_cell.angle_gamma   90.00
#
_symmetry.space_group_name_H-M   'P 1'
#
loop_
_entity.id
_entity.type
_entity.pdbx_description
1 polymer ?
#
loop_
_entity_poly.entity_id
_entity_poly.type
_entity_poly.pdbx_seq_one_letter_code
_entity_poly.pdbx_strand_id
1 'polypeptide(L)'
;VFAEGAARTVAAAIIAAQRAETSTATYGGAGSCYIEFGAGRIARVDVDFFSGPKPTGTFQEPSTALRAEKQLFGSSRRARWFGL
;
A
#
# COMPACT_ATOMS: atom_id res chain seq x y z
N VAL A 1 0.52 1.18 0.12
CA VAL A 1 1.20 0.01 -0.50
C VAL A 1 1.55 0.26 -1.97
N PHE A 2 2.16 1.39 -2.30
CA PHE A 2 2.39 1.78 -3.71
C PHE A 2 3.21 0.74 -4.50
N ALA A 3 4.39 0.39 -4.00
CA ALA A 3 5.27 -0.57 -4.67
C ALA A 3 4.61 -1.95 -4.83
N GLU A 4 3.88 -2.43 -3.82
CA GLU A 4 3.18 -3.72 -3.90
C GLU A 4 2.03 -3.68 -4.92
N GLY A 5 1.28 -2.56 -5.00
CA GLY A 5 0.23 -2.39 -6.00
C GLY A 5 0.78 -2.37 -7.42
N ALA A 6 1.81 -1.55 -7.67
CA ALA A 6 2.47 -1.47 -8.98
C ALA A 6 3.07 -2.82 -9.39
N ALA A 7 3.74 -3.53 -8.47
CA ALA A 7 4.29 -4.85 -8.73
C ALA A 7 3.22 -5.87 -9.12
N ARG A 8 2.05 -5.86 -8.46
CA ARG A 8 0.92 -6.74 -8.81
C ARG A 8 0.36 -6.45 -10.20
N THR A 9 0.19 -5.18 -10.55
CA THR A 9 -0.27 -4.77 -11.88
C THR A 9 0.71 -5.23 -12.97
N VAL A 10 2.01 -4.98 -12.77
CA VAL A 10 3.05 -5.43 -13.72
C VAL A 10 3.11 -6.95 -13.83
N ALA A 11 3.03 -7.67 -12.71
CA ALA A 11 3.01 -9.12 -12.71
C ALA A 11 1.81 -9.67 -13.50
N ALA A 12 0.61 -9.08 -13.33
CA ALA A 12 -0.57 -9.46 -14.08
C ALA A 12 -0.41 -9.22 -15.59
N ALA A 13 0.21 -8.11 -15.98
CA ALA A 13 0.50 -7.81 -17.38
C ALA A 13 1.50 -8.80 -18.00
N ILE A 14 2.57 -9.14 -17.29
CA ILE A 14 3.57 -10.13 -17.73
C ILE A 14 2.94 -11.51 -17.90
N ILE A 15 2.12 -11.94 -16.94
CA ILE A 15 1.44 -13.25 -17.00
C ILE A 15 0.49 -13.31 -18.19
N ALA A 16 -0.28 -12.25 -18.45
CA ALA A 16 -1.19 -12.19 -19.59
C ALA A 16 -0.40 -12.26 -20.92
N ALA A 17 0.68 -11.49 -21.04
CA ALA A 17 1.55 -11.53 -22.22
C ALA A 17 2.11 -12.94 -22.47
N GLN A 18 2.55 -13.64 -21.42
CA GLN A 18 3.06 -15.01 -21.52
C GLN A 18 1.98 -16.02 -21.99
N ARG A 19 0.70 -15.70 -21.77
CA ARG A 19 -0.46 -16.52 -22.15
C ARG A 19 -1.09 -16.09 -23.47
N ALA A 20 -0.51 -15.12 -24.17
CA ALA A 20 -1.13 -14.47 -25.33
C ALA A 20 -2.53 -13.87 -25.03
N GLU A 21 -2.70 -13.37 -23.81
CA GLU A 21 -3.90 -12.68 -23.32
C GLU A 21 -3.60 -11.19 -23.09
N THR A 22 -4.65 -10.38 -22.95
CA THR A 22 -4.55 -8.97 -22.57
C THR A 22 -4.93 -8.78 -21.11
N SER A 23 -4.06 -8.14 -20.32
CA SER A 23 -4.40 -7.78 -18.94
C SER A 23 -5.25 -6.52 -18.90
N THR A 24 -6.33 -6.55 -18.11
CA THR A 24 -7.13 -5.38 -17.75
C THR A 24 -6.72 -4.77 -16.42
N ALA A 25 -5.67 -5.31 -15.77
CA ALA A 25 -5.22 -4.82 -14.49
C ALA A 25 -4.66 -3.41 -14.64
N THR A 26 -5.22 -2.47 -13.87
CA THR A 26 -4.73 -1.10 -13.79
C THR A 26 -4.14 -0.85 -12.42
N TYR A 27 -3.11 0.01 -12.36
CA TYR A 27 -2.55 0.44 -11.09
C TYR A 27 -3.41 1.57 -10.53
N GLY A 28 -4.13 1.31 -9.43
CA GLY A 28 -5.04 2.28 -8.83
C GLY A 28 -4.39 3.44 -8.07
N GLY A 29 -3.05 3.49 -7.97
CA GLY A 29 -2.37 4.61 -7.30
C GLY A 29 -2.63 4.70 -5.79
N ALA A 30 -3.17 3.66 -5.15
CA ALA A 30 -3.50 3.70 -3.73
C ALA A 30 -2.26 3.51 -2.83
N GLY A 31 -2.15 4.35 -1.80
CA GLY A 31 -1.00 4.43 -0.91
C GLY A 31 -1.40 4.56 0.55
N SER A 32 -0.49 4.14 1.44
CA SER A 32 -0.63 4.36 2.87
C SER A 32 0.74 4.69 3.43
N CYS A 33 0.82 5.73 4.27
CA CYS A 33 2.03 6.18 4.93
C CYS A 33 1.77 6.28 6.44
N TYR A 34 2.71 5.81 7.25
CA TYR A 34 2.71 6.02 8.69
C TYR A 34 3.73 7.11 9.03
N ILE A 35 3.36 8.03 9.92
CA ILE A 35 4.19 9.17 10.31
C ILE A 35 4.36 9.13 11.83
N GLU A 36 5.59 9.16 12.33
CA GLU A 36 5.86 9.12 13.77
C GLU A 36 5.89 10.52 14.38
N PHE A 37 5.13 10.71 15.46
CA PHE A 37 4.99 12.00 16.17
C PHE A 37 5.63 11.99 17.57
N GLY A 38 6.43 10.96 17.88
CA GLY A 38 6.99 10.74 19.22
C GLY A 38 5.94 10.27 20.24
N ALA A 39 6.39 9.98 21.46
CA ALA A 39 5.55 9.46 22.55
C ALA A 39 4.72 8.21 22.16
N GLY A 40 5.23 7.40 21.23
CA GLY A 40 4.52 6.22 20.71
C GLY A 40 3.28 6.53 19.85
N ARG A 41 3.05 7.79 19.47
CA ARG A 41 1.94 8.22 18.62
C ARG A 41 2.35 8.17 17.14
N ILE A 42 1.48 7.58 16.34
CA ILE A 42 1.64 7.45 14.90
C ILE A 42 0.40 8.01 14.23
N ALA A 43 0.58 8.85 13.22
CA ALA A 43 -0.49 9.24 12.30
C ALA A 43 -0.44 8.36 11.06
N ARG A 44 -1.54 8.35 10.31
CA ARG A 44 -1.63 7.65 9.02
C ARG A 44 -2.19 8.57 7.95
N VAL A 45 -1.64 8.47 6.75
CA VAL A 45 -2.22 9.07 5.54
C VAL A 45 -2.50 7.96 4.57
N ASP A 46 -3.76 7.85 4.12
CA ASP A 46 -4.15 7.02 2.99
C ASP A 46 -4.39 7.92 1.80
N VAL A 47 -3.87 7.56 0.63
CA VAL A 47 -4.04 8.35 -0.59
C VAL A 47 -4.54 7.50 -1.74
N ASP A 48 -5.25 8.15 -2.64
CA ASP A 48 -5.70 7.61 -3.92
C ASP A 48 -5.41 8.64 -5.00
N PHE A 49 -4.57 8.27 -5.97
CA PHE A 49 -4.20 9.18 -7.06
C PHE A 49 -5.06 9.03 -8.31
N PHE A 50 -5.63 7.85 -8.59
CA PHE A 50 -6.10 7.51 -9.93
C PHE A 50 -7.55 6.98 -9.99
N SER A 51 -8.21 6.70 -8.87
CA SER A 51 -9.59 6.17 -8.90
C SER A 51 -10.66 7.23 -9.14
N GLY A 52 -10.31 8.52 -9.08
CA GLY A 52 -11.24 9.63 -9.23
C GLY A 52 -10.70 10.75 -10.14
N PRO A 53 -11.48 11.83 -10.34
CA PRO A 53 -11.09 12.94 -11.22
C PRO A 53 -9.91 13.76 -10.69
N LYS A 54 -9.54 13.61 -9.41
CA LYS A 54 -8.39 14.25 -8.78
C LYS A 54 -7.85 13.37 -7.64
N PRO A 55 -6.58 13.53 -7.24
CA PRO A 55 -6.02 12.83 -6.10
C PRO A 55 -6.76 13.17 -4.80
N THR A 56 -6.90 12.17 -3.92
CA THR A 56 -7.49 12.32 -2.59
C THR A 56 -6.55 11.77 -1.51
N GLY A 57 -6.74 12.26 -0.28
CA GLY A 57 -6.00 11.78 0.88
C GLY A 57 -6.83 11.90 2.15
N THR A 58 -6.77 10.87 2.99
CA THR A 58 -7.39 10.85 4.31
C THR A 58 -6.29 10.84 5.37
N PHE A 59 -6.27 11.88 6.20
CA PHE A 59 -5.38 11.97 7.35
C PHE A 59 -6.08 11.41 8.59
N GLN A 60 -5.41 10.50 9.28
CA GLN A 60 -5.79 9.98 10.58
C GLN A 60 -4.82 10.54 11.61
N GLU A 61 -5.36 11.22 12.61
CA GLU A 61 -4.57 11.94 13.62
C GLU A 61 -3.62 11.03 14.41
N PRO A 62 -2.51 11.57 14.95
CA PRO A 62 -1.54 10.78 15.69
C PRO A 62 -2.14 10.11 16.93
N SER A 63 -2.06 8.78 17.00
CA SER A 63 -2.54 7.99 18.15
C SER A 63 -1.60 6.84 18.50
N THR A 64 -1.67 6.34 19.73
CA THR A 64 -0.92 5.14 20.14
C THR A 64 -1.53 3.86 19.56
N ALA A 65 -2.81 3.87 19.18
CA ALA A 65 -3.49 2.73 18.57
C ALA A 65 -2.90 2.36 17.21
N LEU A 66 -2.54 3.36 16.39
CA LEU A 66 -1.92 3.16 15.07
C LEU A 66 -0.53 2.52 15.13
N ARG A 67 0.09 2.42 16.32
CA ARG A 67 1.35 1.71 16.52
C ARG A 67 1.22 0.21 16.27
N ALA A 68 0.19 -0.42 16.82
CA ALA A 68 -0.03 -1.85 16.62
C ALA A 68 -0.25 -2.17 15.14
N GLU A 69 -0.98 -1.30 14.45
CA GLU A 69 -1.23 -1.41 13.01
C GLU A 69 0.07 -1.31 12.19
N LYS A 70 0.92 -0.31 12.44
CA LYS A 70 2.22 -0.17 11.77
C LYS A 70 3.11 -1.40 12.01
N GLN A 71 3.13 -1.91 13.25
CA GLN A 71 3.90 -3.10 13.62
C GLN A 71 3.41 -4.34 12.88
N LEU A 72 2.10 -4.57 12.82
CA LEU A 72 1.49 -5.65 12.06
C LEU A 72 1.77 -5.52 10.55
N PHE A 73 1.65 -4.29 10.02
CA PHE A 73 1.94 -4.01 8.62
C PHE A 73 3.37 -4.40 8.24
N GLY A 74 4.35 -4.03 9.05
CA GLY A 74 5.76 -4.37 8.82
C GLY A 74 6.07 -5.85 9.02
N SER A 75 5.61 -6.44 10.13
CA SER A 75 5.90 -7.85 10.47
C SER A 75 5.32 -8.82 9.45
N SER A 76 4.05 -8.65 9.05
CA SER A 76 3.40 -9.51 8.05
C SER A 76 4.14 -9.52 6.70
N ARG A 77 4.74 -8.39 6.30
CA ARG A 77 5.52 -8.29 5.06
C ARG A 77 6.88 -8.94 5.20
N ARG A 78 7.56 -8.77 6.34
CA ARG A 78 8.82 -9.48 6.60
C ARG A 78 8.61 -10.99 6.61
N ALA A 79 7.54 -11.47 7.25
CA ALA A 79 7.18 -12.89 7.25
C ALA A 79 6.97 -13.41 5.82
N ARG A 80 6.20 -12.69 5.01
CA ARG A 80 5.94 -13.08 3.61
C ARG A 80 7.20 -13.15 2.75
N TRP A 81 8.10 -12.18 2.90
CA TRP A 81 9.28 -12.06 2.03
C TRP A 81 10.48 -12.88 2.50
N PHE A 82 10.65 -13.03 3.81
CA PHE A 82 11.87 -13.58 4.39
C PHE A 82 11.62 -14.78 5.33
N GLY A 83 10.36 -15.17 5.58
CA GLY A 83 10.03 -16.28 6.48
C GLY A 83 10.31 -15.99 7.96
N LEU A 84 10.37 -14.71 8.34
CA LEU A 84 10.65 -14.22 9.70
C LEU A 84 9.41 -14.01 10.55
#